data_AF-A0A175VDI3-F1
#
_entry.id   AF-A0A175VDI3-F1
#
_cell.length_a   1.000
_cell.length_b   1.000
_cell.length_c   1.000
_cell.angle_alpha   90.00
_cell.angle_beta   90.00
_cell.angle_gamma   90.00
#
_symmetry.space_group_name_H-M   'P 1'
#
loop_
_entity.id
_entity.type
_entity.pdbx_description
1 polymer ?
#
loop_
_entity_poly.entity_id
_entity_poly.type
_entity_poly.pdbx_seq_one_letter_code
_entity_poly.pdbx_strand_id
1 'polypeptide(L)' 'HRRSLAETAMYRFKQLLAGKISLRNYNGQVGEVMAYVSAINKLNTLGLLVRKPRV' A
#
# COMPACT_ATOMS: atom_id res chain seq x y z
N HIS A 1 -15.41 9.41 8.05
CA HIS A 1 -15.56 8.02 7.58
C HIS A 1 -14.48 7.60 6.57
N ARG A 2 -14.34 8.24 5.40
CA ARG A 2 -13.35 7.85 4.35
C ARG A 2 -11.88 7.86 4.80
N ARG A 3 -11.49 8.80 5.66
CA ARG A 3 -10.12 8.89 6.20
C ARG A 3 -9.74 7.69 7.07
N SER A 4 -10.62 7.28 7.98
CA SER A 4 -10.39 6.11 8.84
C SER A 4 -10.28 4.82 8.02
N LEU A 5 -11.09 4.68 6.96
CA LEU A 5 -11.00 3.55 6.04
C LEU A 5 -9.63 3.51 5.32
N ALA A 6 -9.15 4.67 4.85
CA ALA A 6 -7.84 4.78 4.23
C ALA A 6 -6.68 4.50 5.20
N GLU A 7 -6.79 4.95 6.46
CA GLU A 7 -5.82 4.68 7.52
C GLU A 7 -5.77 3.18 7.86
N THR A 8 -6.91 2.50 7.97
CA THR A 8 -6.98 1.04 8.17
C THR A 8 -6.44 0.26 6.98
N ALA A 9 -6.78 0.66 5.74
CA ALA A 9 -6.24 0.05 4.53
C ALA A 9 -4.70 0.20 4.46
N MET A 10 -4.19 1.38 4.80
CA MET A 10 -2.75 1.66 4.79
C MET A 10 -2.00 0.91 5.90
N TYR A 11 -2.60 0.74 7.07
CA TYR A 11 -2.01 -0.04 8.15
C TYR A 11 -1.86 -1.52 7.75
N ARG A 12 -2.91 -2.13 7.19
CA ARG A 12 -2.87 -3.50 6.67
C ARG A 12 -1.84 -3.64 5.55
N PHE A 13 -1.77 -2.65 4.66
CA PHE A 13 -0.79 -2.61 3.59
C PHE A 13 0.65 -2.59 4.10
N LYS A 14 0.96 -1.77 5.12
CA LYS A 14 2.30 -1.72 5.74
C LYS A 14 2.70 -3.04 6.42
N GLN A 15 1.74 -3.74 7.01
CA GLN A 15 1.99 -5.05 7.62
C GLN A 15 2.38 -6.10 6.56
N LEU A 16 1.72 -6.08 5.40
CA LEU A 16 2.04 -6.98 4.29
C LEU A 16 3.43 -6.71 3.68
N LEU A 17 3.87 -5.45 3.65
CA LEU A 17 5.18 -5.05 3.11
C LEU A 17 6.38 -5.34 4.03
N ALA A 18 6.16 -5.70 5.29
CA ALA A 18 7.24 -5.93 6.25
C ALA A 18 7.95 -7.31 6.09
N GLY A 19 7.71 -8.03 5.00
CA GLY A 19 8.25 -9.37 4.74
C GLY A 19 9.72 -9.41 4.30
N LYS A 20 10.38 -10.56 4.51
CA LYS A 20 11.75 -10.83 4.02
C LYS A 20 11.73 -11.27 2.54
N ILE A 21 12.60 -10.66 1.73
CA ILE A 21 12.86 -11.10 0.34
C ILE A 21 13.61 -12.44 0.38
N SER A 22 13.20 -13.39 -0.44
CA SER A 22 13.89 -14.68 -0.59
C SER A 22 14.04 -15.05 -2.07
N LEU A 23 15.19 -15.59 -2.44
CA LEU A 23 15.48 -15.93 -3.84
C LEU A 23 14.51 -16.99 -4.37
N ARG A 24 14.14 -17.96 -3.53
CA ARG A 24 13.19 -19.02 -3.85
C ARG A 24 11.80 -18.49 -4.24
N ASN A 25 11.38 -17.36 -3.66
CA ASN A 25 10.06 -16.78 -3.86
C ASN A 25 10.10 -15.48 -4.67
N TYR A 26 11.27 -15.11 -5.21
CA TYR A 26 11.54 -13.80 -5.80
C TYR A 26 10.48 -13.38 -6.83
N ASN A 27 10.16 -14.26 -7.79
CA ASN A 27 9.17 -13.93 -8.83
C ASN A 27 7.76 -13.71 -8.25
N GLY A 28 7.37 -14.46 -7.22
CA GLY A 28 6.12 -14.23 -6.50
C GLY A 28 6.12 -12.90 -5.76
N GLN A 29 7.23 -12.57 -5.10
CA GLN A 29 7.43 -11.30 -4.39
C GLN A 29 7.39 -10.11 -5.35
N VAL A 30 7.97 -10.23 -6.55
CA VAL A 30 7.87 -9.21 -7.60
C VAL A 30 6.41 -8.99 -8.01
N GLY A 31 5.64 -10.08 -8.21
CA GLY A 31 4.21 -9.98 -8.50
C GLY A 31 3.39 -9.29 -7.41
N GLU A 32 3.67 -9.62 -6.14
CA GLU A 32 3.06 -8.97 -4.97
C GLU A 32 3.36 -7.47 -4.95
N VAL A 33 4.63 -7.08 -5.13
CA VAL A 33 5.05 -5.66 -5.20
C VAL A 33 4.32 -4.90 -6.31
N MET A 34 4.15 -5.51 -7.49
CA MET A 34 3.43 -4.89 -8.61
C MET A 34 1.94 -4.69 -8.32
N ALA A 35 1.29 -5.67 -7.69
CA ALA A 35 -0.09 -5.54 -7.24
C ALA A 35 -0.24 -4.43 -6.18
N TYR A 36 0.74 -4.31 -5.28
CA TYR A 36 0.79 -3.28 -4.26
C TYR A 36 0.96 -1.87 -4.82
N VAL A 37 1.88 -1.66 -5.77
CA VAL A 37 2.05 -0.39 -6.47
C VAL A 37 0.74 0.03 -7.16
N SER A 38 0.05 -0.92 -7.78
CA SER A 38 -1.25 -0.68 -8.42
C SER A 38 -2.33 -0.26 -7.41
N ALA A 39 -2.37 -0.90 -6.24
CA ALA A 39 -3.29 -0.54 -5.17
C ALA A 39 -3.03 0.87 -4.63
N ILE A 40 -1.77 1.25 -4.39
CA ILE A 40 -1.38 2.60 -3.98
C ILE A 40 -1.82 3.62 -5.02
N ASN A 41 -1.53 3.38 -6.30
CA ASN A 41 -1.90 4.31 -7.38
C ASN A 41 -3.41 4.55 -7.43
N LYS A 42 -4.21 3.51 -7.19
CA LYS A 42 -5.67 3.64 -7.08
C LYS A 42 -6.09 4.48 -5.87
N LEU A 43 -5.48 4.25 -4.70
CA LEU A 43 -5.76 5.05 -3.49
C LEU A 43 -5.36 6.52 -3.65
N ASN A 44 -4.23 6.80 -4.30
CA ASN A 44 -3.77 8.15 -4.64
C ASN A 44 -4.73 8.86 -5.60
N THR A 45 -5.15 8.16 -6.67
CA THR A 45 -6.13 8.67 -7.65
C THR A 45 -7.46 9.04 -6.97
N LEU A 46 -7.87 8.25 -5.96
CA LEU A 46 -9.08 8.53 -5.17
C LEU A 46 -8.89 9.65 -4.13
N GLY A 47 -7.71 10.28 -4.07
CA GLY A 47 -7.37 11.34 -3.12
C GLY A 47 -7.30 10.87 -1.66
N LEU A 48 -7.25 9.56 -1.41
CA LEU A 48 -7.35 8.99 -0.06
C LEU A 48 -6.06 9.16 0.75
N LEU A 49 -4.94 9.35 0.07
CA LEU A 49 -3.60 9.51 0.66
C LEU A 49 -3.09 10.96 0.60
N VAL A 50 -3.89 11.91 0.11
CA VAL A 50 -3.53 13.33 0.07
C VAL A 50 -3.51 13.87 1.50
N ARG A 51 -2.31 14.05 2.05
CA ARG A 51 -2.12 14.82 3.28
C ARG A 51 -2.15 16.30 2.93
N LYS A 52 -3.25 16.99 3.26
CA LYS A 52 -3.20 18.46 3.35
C LYS A 52 -2.25 18.84 4.50
N PRO A 53 -1.29 19.76 4.28
CA PRO A 53 -0.51 20.34 5.37
C PRO A 53 -1.48 20.93 6.39
N ARG A 54 -1.27 20.65 7.68
CA ARG A 54 -1.85 21.47 8.73
C ARG A 54 -1.06 22.76 8.74
N VAL A 55 -1.60 23.78 8.08
CA VAL A 55 -1.34 25.18 8.44
C VAL A 55 -2.22 25.54 9.63
#